data_AF-A0A350ZZZ3-F1
#
_entry.id   AF-A0A350ZZZ3-F1
#
_cell.length_a   1.000
_cell.length_b   1.000
_cell.length_c   1.000
_cell.angle_alpha   90.00
_cell.angle_beta   90.00
_cell.angle_gamma   90.00
#
_symmetry.space_group_name_H-M   'P 1'
#
loop_
_entity.id
_entity.type
_entity.pdbx_description
1 polymer ?
#
loop_
_entity_poly.entity_id
_entity_poly.type
_entity_poly.pdbx_seq_one_letter_code
_entity_poly.pdbx_strand_id
1 'polypeptide(L)'
;MTDIFTEFGKIVQETKTVTVFAADGKEFLSEAEARKHLRKQALRDTREFARYIVGADEIPEALMQQILNVAQAIQAQGVNWAAQAANLPQKEK
;
A
#
# COMPACT_ATOMS: atom_id res chain seq x y z
N MET A 1 -7.12 4.00 -35.97
CA MET A 1 -8.19 3.00 -36.18
C MET A 1 -7.99 2.46 -37.58
N THR A 2 -7.78 1.15 -37.70
CA THR A 2 -7.47 0.49 -38.97
C THR A 2 -8.48 -0.62 -39.19
N ASP A 3 -9.12 -0.59 -40.34
CA ASP A 3 -10.06 -1.62 -40.74
C ASP A 3 -9.32 -2.71 -41.54
N ILE A 4 -9.46 -3.95 -41.11
CA ILE A 4 -8.87 -5.13 -41.77
C ILE A 4 -10.02 -5.97 -42.31
N PHE A 5 -10.07 -6.12 -43.63
CA PHE A 5 -11.11 -6.88 -44.30
C PHE A 5 -10.63 -8.30 -44.60
N THR A 6 -11.45 -9.28 -44.25
CA THR A 6 -11.23 -10.70 -44.50
C THR A 6 -12.38 -11.28 -45.31
N GLU A 7 -12.19 -12.47 -45.88
CA GLU A 7 -13.26 -13.20 -46.57
C GLU A 7 -14.46 -13.53 -45.67
N PHE A 8 -14.29 -13.47 -44.34
CA PHE A 8 -15.30 -13.76 -43.33
C PHE A 8 -15.92 -12.51 -42.68
N GLY A 9 -15.44 -11.31 -43.02
CA GLY A 9 -15.95 -10.06 -42.47
C GLY A 9 -14.89 -9.03 -42.10
N LYS A 10 -15.31 -8.01 -41.36
CA LYS A 10 -14.52 -6.82 -41.02
C LYS A 10 -13.99 -6.91 -39.58
N ILE A 11 -12.68 -6.74 -39.41
CA ILE A 11 -12.01 -6.56 -38.13
C ILE A 11 -11.66 -5.08 -37.96
N VAL A 12 -11.88 -4.54 -36.77
CA VAL A 12 -11.53 -3.15 -36.43
C VAL A 12 -10.38 -3.17 -35.42
N GLN A 13 -9.22 -2.68 -35.83
CA GLN A 13 -8.08 -2.50 -34.95
C GLN A 13 -8.06 -1.07 -34.40
N GLU A 14 -8.07 -0.94 -33.07
CA GLU A 14 -8.03 0.35 -32.38
C GLU A 14 -6.93 0.32 -31.31
N THR A 15 -5.96 1.21 -31.43
CA THR A 15 -4.94 1.43 -30.40
C THR A 15 -5.46 2.47 -29.41
N LYS A 16 -5.62 2.08 -28.14
CA LYS A 16 -6.04 2.98 -27.06
C LYS A 16 -4.92 3.11 -26.03
N THR A 17 -4.69 4.33 -25.57
CA THR A 17 -3.89 4.59 -24.38
C THR A 17 -4.76 4.35 -23.16
N VAL A 18 -4.36 3.40 -22.31
CA VAL A 18 -5.06 3.11 -21.05
C VAL A 18 -4.18 3.55 -19.89
N THR A 19 -4.77 4.27 -18.94
CA THR A 19 -4.10 4.58 -17.66
C THR A 19 -4.28 3.41 -16.72
N VAL A 20 -3.17 2.79 -16.33
CA VAL A 20 -3.12 1.72 -15.33
C VAL A 20 -2.39 2.26 -14.11
N PHE A 21 -2.89 1.95 -12.92
CA PHE A 21 -2.27 2.35 -11.65
C PHE A 21 -1.48 1.16 -11.10
N ALA A 22 -0.19 1.32 -10.86
CA ALA A 22 0.64 0.23 -10.31
C ALA A 22 1.10 0.56 -8.89
N ALA A 23 1.00 -0.42 -7.98
CA ALA A 23 1.50 -0.35 -6.62
C ALA A 23 1.94 -1.74 -6.15
N ASP A 24 3.14 -1.84 -5.57
CA ASP A 24 3.71 -3.08 -5.02
C ASP A 24 3.70 -4.27 -6.01
N GLY A 25 4.08 -4.00 -7.26
CA GLY A 25 4.10 -5.01 -8.33
C GLY A 25 2.72 -5.48 -8.80
N LYS A 26 1.63 -4.83 -8.36
CA LYS A 26 0.25 -5.10 -8.81
C LYS A 26 -0.33 -3.92 -9.57
N GLU A 27 -1.14 -4.24 -10.57
CA GLU A 27 -1.86 -3.28 -11.40
C GLU A 27 -3.32 -3.13 -10.95
N PHE A 28 -3.84 -1.92 -11.06
CA PHE A 28 -5.17 -1.51 -10.64
C PHE A 28 -5.83 -0.66 -11.72
N LEU A 29 -7.16 -0.80 -11.84
CA LEU A 29 -7.97 -0.06 -12.80
C LEU A 29 -8.30 1.37 -12.32
N SER A 30 -8.03 1.67 -11.04
CA SER A 30 -8.24 2.99 -10.47
C SER A 30 -7.21 3.35 -9.39
N GLU A 31 -6.97 4.65 -9.23
CA GLU A 31 -6.14 5.19 -8.17
C GLU A 31 -6.69 4.83 -6.77
N ALA A 32 -8.02 4.84 -6.61
CA ALA A 32 -8.67 4.53 -5.35
C ALA A 32 -8.39 3.10 -4.89
N GLU A 33 -8.38 2.14 -5.82
CA GLU A 33 -8.05 0.75 -5.53
C GLU A 33 -6.56 0.58 -5.18
N ALA A 34 -5.66 1.23 -5.92
CA ALA A 34 -4.24 1.22 -5.61
C ALA A 34 -3.96 1.81 -4.22
N ARG A 35 -4.60 2.94 -3.86
CA ARG A 35 -4.51 3.55 -2.52
C ARG A 35 -5.08 2.64 -1.44
N LYS A 36 -6.20 1.95 -1.71
CA LYS A 36 -6.80 0.98 -0.79
C LYS A 36 -5.86 -0.20 -0.55
N HIS A 37 -5.16 -0.66 -1.59
CA HIS A 37 -4.16 -1.71 -1.49
C HIS A 37 -2.99 -1.29 -0.58
N LEU A 38 -2.39 -0.13 -0.85
CA LEU A 38 -1.29 0.41 -0.05
C LEU A 38 -1.69 0.64 1.41
N ARG A 39 -2.90 1.14 1.68
CA ARG A 39 -3.40 1.29 3.06
C ARG A 39 -3.54 -0.06 3.77
N LYS A 40 -4.02 -1.10 3.10
CA LYS A 40 -4.13 -2.45 3.68
C LYS A 40 -2.76 -3.04 3.99
N GLN A 41 -1.79 -2.83 3.12
CA GLN A 41 -0.40 -3.26 3.33
C GLN A 41 0.23 -2.52 4.51
N ALA A 42 0.16 -1.19 4.52
CA ALA A 42 0.66 -0.37 5.63
C ALA A 42 0.01 -0.75 6.97
N LEU A 43 -1.30 -1.04 7.01
CA LEU A 43 -2.00 -1.49 8.22
C LEU A 43 -1.58 -2.90 8.65
N ARG A 44 -1.24 -3.79 7.72
CA ARG A 44 -0.67 -5.11 8.04
C ARG A 44 0.67 -4.92 8.76
N ASP A 45 1.52 -4.05 8.22
CA ASP A 45 2.81 -3.72 8.82
C ASP A 45 2.64 -2.98 10.15
N THR A 46 1.61 -2.14 10.28
CA THR A 46 1.32 -1.41 11.52
C THR A 46 0.76 -2.32 12.60
N ARG A 47 0.01 -3.36 12.24
CA ARG A 47 -0.49 -4.38 13.19
C ARG A 47 0.65 -5.29 13.65
N GLU A 48 1.56 -5.66 12.75
CA GLU A 48 2.80 -6.36 13.11
C GLU A 48 3.71 -5.48 13.97
N PHE A 49 3.82 -4.19 13.67
CA PHE A 49 4.50 -3.20 14.48
C PHE A 49 3.86 -3.03 15.87
N ALA A 50 2.53 -3.01 15.96
CA ALA A 50 1.81 -2.97 17.22
C ALA A 50 2.05 -4.24 18.05
N ARG A 51 2.08 -5.42 17.43
CA ARG A 51 2.46 -6.67 18.11
C ARG A 51 3.91 -6.64 18.58
N TYR A 52 4.81 -6.11 17.75
CA TYR A 52 6.22 -5.93 18.09
C TYR A 52 6.43 -4.99 19.28
N ILE A 53 5.71 -3.87 19.35
CA ILE A 53 5.80 -2.91 20.46
C ILE A 53 5.17 -3.44 21.75
N VAL A 54 4.01 -4.09 21.67
CA VAL A 54 3.27 -4.53 22.86
C VAL A 54 3.79 -5.88 23.38
N GLY A 55 4.49 -6.66 22.54
CA GLY A 55 5.01 -7.98 22.92
C GLY A 55 3.91 -8.97 23.32
N ALA A 56 2.68 -8.76 22.83
CA ALA A 56 1.50 -9.54 23.20
C ALA A 56 0.88 -10.23 21.98
N ASP A 57 0.47 -11.48 22.16
CA ASP A 57 -0.18 -12.29 21.12
C ASP A 57 -1.54 -11.69 20.69
N GLU A 58 -2.24 -11.02 21.61
CA GLU A 58 -3.47 -10.29 21.36
C GLU A 58 -3.38 -8.84 21.87
N ILE A 59 -3.81 -7.91 21.02
CA ILE A 59 -3.91 -6.49 21.36
C ILE A 59 -5.39 -6.14 21.49
N PRO A 60 -5.85 -5.71 22.68
CA PRO A 60 -7.22 -5.26 22.86
C PRO A 60 -7.58 -4.14 21.88
N GLU A 61 -8.77 -4.19 21.31
CA GLU A 61 -9.21 -3.28 20.24
C GLU A 61 -9.19 -1.80 20.66
N ALA A 62 -9.43 -1.53 21.95
CA ALA A 62 -9.31 -0.21 22.55
C ALA A 62 -7.86 0.34 22.52
N LEU A 63 -6.86 -0.52 22.70
CA LEU A 63 -5.43 -0.17 22.60
C LEU A 63 -5.00 -0.01 21.14
N MET A 64 -5.56 -0.81 20.23
CA MET A 64 -5.29 -0.71 18.80
C MET A 64 -5.66 0.67 18.23
N GLN A 65 -6.81 1.22 18.64
CA GLN A 65 -7.23 2.56 18.21
C GLN A 65 -6.30 3.66 18.73
N GLN A 66 -5.81 3.54 19.96
CA GLN A 66 -4.84 4.49 20.50
C GLN A 66 -3.51 4.43 19.75
N ILE A 67 -3.01 3.21 19.44
CA ILE A 67 -1.79 3.01 18.67
C ILE A 67 -1.94 3.57 17.25
N LEU A 68 -3.08 3.35 16.60
CA LEU A 68 -3.35 3.90 15.26
C LEU A 68 -3.40 5.43 15.26
N ASN A 69 -4.04 6.04 16.27
CA ASN A 69 -4.08 7.50 16.39
C ASN A 69 -2.69 8.10 16.60
N VAL A 70 -1.86 7.46 17.44
CA VAL A 70 -0.46 7.87 17.65
C VAL A 70 0.35 7.70 16.37
N ALA A 71 0.23 6.58 15.66
CA ALA A 71 0.91 6.33 14.40
C ALA A 71 0.53 7.35 13.30
N GLN A 72 -0.75 7.72 13.22
CA GLN A 72 -1.22 8.75 12.29
C GLN A 72 -0.70 10.15 12.66
N ALA A 73 -0.71 10.51 13.94
CA ALA A 73 -0.17 11.79 14.40
C ALA A 73 1.34 11.91 14.12
N ILE A 74 2.07 10.81 14.31
CA ILE A 74 3.48 10.67 13.97
C ILE A 74 3.73 10.81 12.46
N GLN A 75 2.91 10.17 11.63
CA GLN A 75 3.01 10.25 10.17
C GLN A 75 2.73 11.68 9.68
N ALA A 76 1.79 12.38 10.31
CA ALA A 76 1.50 13.79 10.05
C ALA A 76 2.65 14.72 10.44
N GLN A 77 3.47 14.34 11.42
CA GLN A 77 4.69 15.07 11.80
C GLN A 77 5.87 14.78 10.86
N GLY A 78 5.71 13.92 9.84
CA GLY A 78 6.74 13.62 8.85
C GLY A 78 7.89 12.77 9.39
N VAL A 79 7.74 12.17 10.57
CA VAL A 79 8.78 11.34 11.19
C VAL A 79 8.75 9.96 10.52
N ASN A 80 9.69 9.73 9.61
CA ASN A 80 9.90 8.41 9.01
C ASN A 80 10.65 7.51 10.00
N TRP A 81 9.90 6.75 10.79
CA TRP A 81 10.46 5.82 11.77
C TRP A 81 11.25 4.67 11.16
N ALA A 82 11.00 4.27 9.90
CA ALA A 82 11.86 3.30 9.23
C ALA A 82 13.26 3.88 8.99
N ALA A 83 13.35 5.17 8.64
CA ALA A 83 14.62 5.87 8.51
C ALA A 83 15.28 6.16 9.87
N GLN A 84 14.52 6.43 10.93
CA GLN A 84 15.08 6.61 12.27
C GLN A 84 15.51 5.27 12.91
N ALA A 85 14.74 4.20 12.76
CA ALA A 85 15.10 2.87 13.26
C ALA A 85 16.32 2.30 12.54
N ALA A 86 16.51 2.62 11.26
CA ALA A 86 17.75 2.31 10.52
C ALA A 86 18.97 3.12 11.02
N ASN A 87 18.74 4.29 11.63
CA ASN A 87 19.76 5.18 12.18
C ASN A 87 19.91 5.08 13.70
N LEU A 88 19.08 4.28 14.38
CA LEU A 88 19.28 4.01 15.79
C LEU A 88 20.55 3.15 15.91
N PRO A 89 21.57 3.59 16.68
CA PRO A 89 22.73 2.75 16.88
C PRO A 89 22.24 1.45 17.50
N GLN A 90 22.43 0.34 16.76
CA GLN A 90 22.23 -0.97 17.34
C GLN A 90 23.16 -1.04 18.55
N LYS A 91 22.57 -0.97 19.74
CA LYS A 91 23.29 -1.26 20.97
C LYS A 91 23.69 -2.72 20.87
N GLU A 92 24.91 -2.98 20.42
CA GLU A 92 25.58 -4.24 20.73
C GLU A 92 25.72 -4.27 22.26
N LYS A 93 24.90 -5.10 22.91
CA LYS A 93 25.23 -5.92 24.09
C LYS A 93 24.04 -6.76 24.51
#